data_AF-A0A956YC63-F1
#
_entry.id   AF-A0A956YC63-F1
#
_cell.length_a   1.000
_cell.length_b   1.000
_cell.length_c   1.000
_cell.angle_alpha   90.00
_cell.angle_beta   90.00
_cell.angle_gamma   90.00
#
_symmetry.space_group_name_H-M   'P 1'
#
loop_
_entity.id
_entity.type
_entity.pdbx_description
1 polymer ?
#
loop_
_entity_poly.entity_id
_entity_poly.type
_entity_poly.pdbx_seq_one_letter_code
_entity_poly.pdbx_strand_id
1 'polypeptide(L)' 'LIIGCSLDGDTSLSLSGPGIPPAQPNKIRVGGIPNAFWDLRDNANRYPRGWDVYLVDESRIIGLPRTTIITVGGE' A
#
# COMPACT_ATOMS: atom_id res chain seq x y z
N LEU A 1 -7.73 8.65 -0.96
CA LEU A 1 -7.01 9.14 0.24
C LEU A 1 -5.58 9.44 -0.15
N ILE A 2 -5.06 10.63 0.16
CA ILE A 2 -3.67 11.02 -0.12
C ILE A 2 -2.94 11.09 1.21
N ILE A 3 -1.80 10.42 1.32
CA ILE A 3 -1.02 10.31 2.56
C ILE A 3 0.43 10.68 2.27
N GLY A 4 0.97 11.64 3.01
CA GLY A 4 2.40 11.92 3.03
C GLY A 4 3.14 10.84 3.81
N CYS A 5 4.17 10.26 3.23
CA CYS A 5 4.99 9.23 3.83
C CYS A 5 6.43 9.30 3.32
N SER A 6 7.32 8.47 3.88
CA SER A 6 8.61 8.17 3.23
C SER A 6 8.46 6.91 2.39
N LEU A 7 8.92 6.92 1.14
CA LEU A 7 8.98 5.73 0.28
C LEU A 7 10.29 4.93 0.42
N ASP A 8 11.15 5.34 1.37
CA ASP A 8 12.42 4.67 1.71
C ASP A 8 12.44 4.21 3.18
N GLY A 9 11.26 4.08 3.82
CA GLY A 9 11.12 3.71 5.24
C GLY A 9 11.33 2.22 5.54
N ASP A 10 11.04 1.79 6.77
CA ASP A 10 11.37 0.42 7.22
C ASP A 10 10.26 -0.60 7.05
N THR A 11 9.01 -0.18 6.90
CA THR A 11 7.89 -1.10 6.68
C THR A 11 7.91 -1.60 5.25
N SER A 12 8.15 -2.90 5.07
CA SER A 12 8.10 -3.57 3.76
C SER A 12 6.67 -4.01 3.44
N LEU A 13 6.15 -3.61 2.27
CA LEU A 13 4.84 -4.03 1.78
C LEU A 13 5.00 -4.88 0.53
N SER A 14 4.45 -6.09 0.55
CA SER A 14 4.32 -6.93 -0.64
C SER A 14 2.96 -6.68 -1.29
N LEU A 15 2.97 -6.39 -2.58
CA LEU A 15 1.78 -6.01 -3.34
C LEU A 15 1.39 -7.12 -4.32
N SER A 16 0.09 -7.35 -4.46
CA SER A 16 -0.47 -8.26 -5.46
C SER A 16 -1.89 -7.83 -5.87
N GLY A 17 -2.48 -8.56 -6.83
CA GLY A 17 -3.82 -8.31 -7.34
C GLY A 17 -3.83 -7.75 -8.76
N PRO A 18 -4.98 -7.23 -9.23
CA PRO A 18 -5.14 -6.74 -10.60
C PRO A 18 -4.12 -5.65 -10.96
N GLY A 19 -3.50 -5.79 -12.14
CA GLY A 19 -2.48 -4.85 -12.63
C GLY A 19 -1.05 -5.14 -12.13
N ILE A 20 -0.86 -6.15 -11.27
CA ILE A 20 0.45 -6.51 -10.71
C ILE A 20 0.86 -7.91 -11.21
N PRO A 21 1.89 -8.03 -12.08
CA PRO A 21 2.33 -9.32 -12.60
C PRO A 21 2.89 -10.24 -11.50
N PRO A 22 2.46 -11.51 -11.40
CA PRO A 22 2.87 -12.42 -10.32
C PRO A 22 4.33 -12.89 -10.42
N ALA A 23 4.97 -12.74 -11.58
CA ALA A 23 6.34 -13.18 -11.81
C ALA A 23 7.41 -12.20 -11.26
N GLN A 24 7.02 -11.08 -10.67
CA GLN A 24 7.94 -10.06 -10.16
C GLN A 24 7.76 -9.86 -8.65
N PRO A 25 8.85 -9.64 -7.88
CA PRO A 25 8.72 -9.20 -6.50
C PRO A 25 8.23 -7.76 -6.48
N ASN A 26 6.92 -7.57 -6.26
CA ASN A 26 6.30 -6.25 -6.15
C ASN A 26 6.34 -5.80 -4.69
N LYS A 27 7.53 -5.40 -4.22
CA LYS A 27 7.74 -4.89 -2.87
C LYS A 27 8.02 -3.40 -2.89
N ILE A 28 7.40 -2.67 -1.97
CA ILE A 28 7.70 -1.26 -1.70
C ILE A 28 8.05 -1.10 -0.22
N ARG A 29 8.76 -0.02 0.10
CA ARG A 29 9.07 0.37 1.48
C ARG A 29 8.31 1.64 1.81
N VAL A 30 7.78 1.72 3.03
CA VAL A 30 7.05 2.89 3.51
C VAL A 30 7.44 3.23 4.95
N GLY A 31 7.51 4.51 5.26
CA GLY A 31 7.77 5.03 6.59
C GLY A 31 6.73 6.09 6.97
N GLY A 32 6.45 6.23 8.27
CA GLY A 32 5.48 7.20 8.78
C GLY A 32 4.02 6.76 8.67
N ILE A 33 3.74 5.51 8.27
CA ILE A 33 2.40 4.92 8.24
C ILE A 33 2.36 3.74 9.24
N PRO A 34 1.52 3.79 10.29
CA PRO A 34 1.38 2.68 11.22
C PRO A 34 0.88 1.41 10.53
N ASN A 35 1.36 0.23 10.94
CA ASN A 35 0.91 -1.04 10.36
C ASN A 35 -0.62 -1.23 10.44
N ALA A 36 -1.23 -0.78 11.53
CA ALA A 36 -2.69 -0.81 11.73
C ALA A 36 -3.50 -0.07 10.65
N PHE A 37 -2.89 0.87 9.92
CA PHE A 37 -3.56 1.52 8.79
C PHE A 37 -3.83 0.54 7.64
N TRP A 38 -2.89 -0.38 7.36
CA TRP A 38 -3.04 -1.37 6.30
C TRP A 38 -4.17 -2.34 6.64
N ASP A 39 -4.24 -2.78 7.91
CA ASP A 39 -5.34 -3.60 8.42
C ASP A 39 -6.68 -2.87 8.34
N LEU A 40 -6.72 -1.59 8.74
CA LEU A 40 -7.93 -0.78 8.65
C LEU A 40 -8.41 -0.66 7.20
N ARG A 41 -7.49 -0.41 6.26
CA ARG A 41 -7.79 -0.31 4.84
C ARG A 41 -8.37 -1.62 4.31
N ASP A 42 -7.78 -2.76 4.66
CA ASP A 42 -8.25 -4.06 4.21
C ASP A 42 -9.65 -4.37 4.78
N ASN A 43 -9.85 -4.14 6.09
CA ASN A 43 -11.14 -4.32 6.75
C ASN A 43 -12.25 -3.39 6.19
N ALA A 44 -11.89 -2.18 5.78
CA ALA A 44 -12.83 -1.23 5.17
C ALA A 44 -13.17 -1.57 3.71
N ASN A 45 -12.37 -2.41 3.05
CA ASN A 45 -12.53 -2.77 1.65
C ASN A 45 -13.65 -3.80 1.48
N ARG A 46 -14.83 -3.34 1.04
CA ARG A 46 -16.01 -4.18 0.77
C ARG A 46 -16.50 -3.92 -0.63
N TYR A 47 -15.89 -4.60 -1.59
CA TYR A 47 -16.10 -4.37 -3.02
C TYR A 47 -17.60 -4.24 -3.36
N PRO A 48 -18.01 -3.19 -4.11
CA PRO A 48 -17.17 -2.19 -4.75
C PRO A 48 -16.75 -1.01 -3.85
N ARG A 49 -17.16 -0.98 -2.57
CA ARG A 49 -16.79 0.07 -1.61
C ARG A 49 -15.36 -0.13 -1.08
N GLY A 50 -14.72 0.98 -0.75
CA GLY A 50 -13.32 1.04 -0.31
C GLY A 50 -12.70 2.34 -0.80
N TRP A 51 -11.51 2.66 -0.32
CA TRP A 51 -10.77 3.84 -0.79
C TRP A 51 -9.48 3.45 -1.50
N ASP A 52 -9.18 4.22 -2.53
CA ASP A 52 -7.88 4.16 -3.21
C ASP A 52 -6.90 5.04 -2.41
N VAL A 53 -5.65 4.57 -2.27
CA VAL A 53 -4.60 5.27 -1.52
C VAL A 53 -3.55 5.78 -2.48
N TYR A 54 -3.17 7.04 -2.35
CA TYR A 54 -2.01 7.62 -3.01
C TYR A 54 -0.98 7.96 -1.93
N LEU A 55 0.18 7.31 -2.03
CA LEU A 55 1.35 7.57 -1.19
C LEU A 55 2.18 8.62 -1.88
N VAL A 56 2.55 9.68 -1.17
CA VAL A 56 3.29 10.82 -1.71
C VAL A 56 4.54 11.05 -0.86
N ASP A 57 5.68 11.10 -1.54
CA ASP A 57 6.98 11.43 -0.97
C ASP A 57 7.71 12.36 -1.94
N GLU A 58 7.67 13.66 -1.64
CA GLU A 58 8.11 14.75 -2.52
C GLU A 58 7.51 14.63 -3.95
N SER A 59 8.34 14.38 -4.95
CA SER A 59 7.94 14.22 -6.35
C SER A 59 7.61 12.77 -6.74
N ARG A 60 7.61 11.83 -5.79
CA ARG A 60 7.32 10.40 -6.00
C ARG A 60 5.90 10.09 -5.53
N ILE A 61 5.16 9.34 -6.36
CA ILE A 61 3.78 8.95 -6.06
C ILE A 61 3.60 7.46 -6.36
N ILE A 62 2.95 6.74 -5.44
CA ILE A 62 2.46 5.37 -5.66
C ILE A 62 0.95 5.33 -5.47
N GLY A 63 0.22 4.89 -6.49
CA GLY A 63 -1.21 4.64 -6.41
C GLY A 63 -1.50 3.18 -6.05
N LEU A 64 -2.30 2.97 -5.01
CA LEU A 64 -2.78 1.67 -4.53
C LEU A 64 -4.32 1.63 -4.62
N PRO A 65 -4.88 1.25 -5.79
CA PRO A 65 -6.30 1.02 -5.93
C PRO A 65 -6.84 0.06 -4.87
N ARG A 66 -8.12 0.17 -4.52
CA ARG A 66 -8.78 -0.70 -3.53
C ARG A 66 -8.64 -2.19 -3.83
N THR A 67 -8.39 -2.56 -5.09
CA THR A 67 -8.15 -3.94 -5.51
C THR A 67 -6.74 -4.45 -5.23
N THR A 68 -5.79 -3.56 -4.89
CA THR A 68 -4.43 -3.95 -4.49
C THR A 68 -4.47 -4.64 -3.14
N ILE A 69 -3.98 -5.88 -3.12
CA ILE A 69 -3.78 -6.71 -1.93
C ILE A 69 -2.41 -6.37 -1.37
N ILE A 70 -2.35 -6.13 -0.06
CA ILE A 70 -1.15 -5.69 0.64
C ILE A 70 -0.86 -6.68 1.75
N THR A 71 0.37 -7.18 1.81
CA THR A 71 0.88 -7.94 2.95
C THR A 71 2.03 -7.18 3.58
N VAL A 72 1.91 -6.87 4.87
CA VAL A 72 2.95 -6.20 5.65
C VAL A 72 4.02 -7.24 6.03
N GLY A 73 5.28 -6.98 5.67
CA GLY A 73 6.42 -7.77 6.13
C GLY A 73 6.69 -7.51 7.61
N GLY A 74 6.90 -8.56 8.40
CA GLY A 74 7.25 -8.45 9.82
C GLY A 74 8.59 -7.73 10.04
N GLU A 75 8.74 -7.14 11.23
CA GLU A 75 9.98 -6.49 11.71
C GLU A 75 11.21 -7.41 11.65
#